data_AF-U5MQ47-F1
#
_entry.id   AF-U5MQ47-F1
#
_cell.length_a   1.000
_cell.length_b   1.000
_cell.length_c   1.000
_cell.angle_alpha   90.00
_cell.angle_beta   90.00
_cell.angle_gamma   90.00
#
_symmetry.space_group_name_H-M   'P 1'
#
loop_
_entity.id
_entity.type
_entity.pdbx_description
1 polymer ?
#
loop_
_entity_poly.entity_id
_entity_poly.type
_entity_poly.pdbx_seq_one_letter_code
_entity_poly.pdbx_strand_id
1 'polypeptide(L)' 'MEINDLINLIVNNGFPVAVSAYLLIRLEKQIVSLSSSINKLNTIISAKLGIALDVDSSDNSHKTA' A
#
# COMPACT_ATOMS: atom_id res chain seq x y z
N MET A 1 24.92 23.60 21.16
CA MET A 1 25.03 23.03 19.80
C MET A 1 25.08 24.19 18.85
N GLU A 2 26.18 24.34 18.12
CA GLU A 2 26.32 25.43 17.17
C GLU A 2 25.41 25.18 15.97
N ILE A 3 24.91 26.25 15.34
CA ILE A 3 24.03 26.14 14.16
C ILE A 3 24.71 25.34 13.04
N ASN A 4 26.04 25.40 12.96
CA ASN A 4 26.85 24.64 12.02
C ASN A 4 26.76 23.12 12.23
N ASP A 5 26.70 22.66 13.47
CA ASP A 5 26.55 21.22 13.78
C ASP A 5 25.18 20.72 13.36
N LEU A 6 24.14 21.53 13.57
CA LEU A 6 22.77 21.23 13.14
C LEU A 6 22.70 21.13 11.61
N ILE A 7 23.32 22.07 10.90
CA ILE A 7 23.39 22.07 9.44
C ILE A 7 24.12 20.81 8.94
N ASN A 8 25.27 20.47 9.54
CA ASN A 8 26.02 19.27 9.16
C ASN A 8 25.22 17.98 9.39
N LEU A 9 24.47 17.88 10.48
CA LEU A 9 23.62 16.74 10.76
C LEU A 9 22.50 16.58 9.70
N ILE A 10 21.84 17.70 9.34
CA ILE A 10 20.78 17.69 8.32
C ILE A 10 21.36 17.33 6.95
N VAL A 11 22.51 17.90 6.56
CA VAL A 11 23.13 17.63 5.26
C VAL A 11 23.61 16.17 5.16
N ASN A 12 24.26 15.66 6.21
CA ASN A 12 24.76 14.28 6.23
C ASN A 12 23.62 13.24 6.24
N ASN A 13 22.50 13.56 6.90
CA ASN A 13 21.35 12.66 6.96
C ASN A 13 20.33 12.89 5.83
N GLY A 14 20.44 14.01 5.08
CA GLY A 14 19.52 14.36 4.01
C GLY A 14 19.55 13.37 2.85
N PHE A 15 20.73 12.87 2.48
CA PHE A 15 20.87 11.87 1.41
C PHE A 15 20.25 10.51 1.78
N PRO A 16 20.59 9.89 2.94
CA PRO A 16 19.91 8.68 3.40
C PRO A 16 18.39 8.85 3.49
N VAL A 17 17.92 9.99 4.02
CA VAL A 17 16.48 10.27 4.14
C VAL A 17 15.80 10.35 2.77
N ALA A 18 16.40 11.03 1.78
CA ALA A 18 15.85 11.10 0.43
C ALA A 18 15.78 9.72 -0.24
N VAL A 19 16.83 8.90 -0.06
CA VAL A 19 16.86 7.51 -0.56
C VAL A 19 15.77 6.68 0.12
N SER A 20 15.64 6.75 1.45
CA SER A 20 14.59 6.06 2.19
C SER A 20 13.20 6.48 1.75
N ALA A 21 12.94 7.78 1.57
CA ALA A 21 11.66 8.28 1.09
C ALA A 21 11.33 7.73 -0.31
N TYR A 22 12.28 7.75 -1.24
CA TYR A 22 12.11 7.16 -2.57
C TYR A 22 11.82 5.65 -2.50
N LEU A 23 12.56 4.91 -1.65
CA LEU A 23 12.36 3.48 -1.48
C LEU A 23 10.97 3.17 -0.89
N LEU A 24 10.51 3.94 0.09
CA LEU A 24 9.17 3.76 0.68
C LEU A 24 8.07 3.95 -0.36
N ILE A 25 8.13 5.03 -1.15
CA ILE A 25 7.18 5.28 -2.25
C ILE A 25 7.22 4.16 -3.29
N ARG A 26 8.42 3.67 -3.62
CA ARG A 26 8.58 2.56 -4.56
C ARG A 26 8.01 1.26 -4.00
N LEU A 27 8.24 0.97 -2.72
CA LEU A 27 7.75 -0.24 -2.05
C LEU A 27 6.23 -0.24 -1.97
N GLU A 28 5.61 0.89 -1.64
CA GLU A 28 4.15 1.05 -1.62
C GLU A 28 3.52 0.61 -2.96
N LYS A 29 4.06 1.11 -4.08
CA LYS A 29 3.60 0.74 -5.42
C LYS A 29 3.69 -0.78 -5.67
N GLN A 30 4.77 -1.42 -5.22
CA GLN A 30 4.95 -2.86 -5.38
C GLN A 30 3.96 -3.66 -4.53
N ILE A 31 3.69 -3.24 -3.30
CA ILE A 31 2.73 -3.89 -2.39
C ILE A 31 1.31 -3.79 -2.98
N VAL A 32 0.91 -2.62 -3.48
CA VAL A 32 -0.39 -2.42 -4.12
C VAL A 32 -0.54 -3.32 -5.36
N SER A 33 0.50 -3.38 -6.20
CA SER A 33 0.51 -4.24 -7.38
C SER A 33 0.39 -5.73 -7.01
N LEU A 34 1.10 -6.16 -5.97
CA LEU A 34 1.04 -7.53 -5.46
C LEU A 34 -0.34 -7.87 -4.91
N SER A 35 -0.93 -6.99 -4.10
CA SER A 35 -2.29 -7.16 -3.58
C SER A 35 -3.32 -7.29 -4.69
N SER A 36 -3.26 -6.43 -5.72
CA SER A 36 -4.10 -6.54 -6.92
C SER A 36 -3.90 -7.89 -7.64
N SER A 37 -2.65 -8.35 -7.74
CA SER A 37 -2.33 -9.63 -8.40
C SER A 37 -2.90 -10.83 -7.64
N ILE A 38 -2.83 -10.81 -6.30
CA ILE A 38 -3.43 -11.83 -5.43
C ILE A 38 -4.95 -11.84 -5.57
N ASN A 39 -5.60 -10.67 -5.54
CA ASN A 39 -7.05 -10.59 -5.69
C ASN A 39 -7.51 -11.12 -7.06
N LYS A 40 -6.82 -10.74 -8.14
CA LYS A 40 -7.10 -11.28 -9.49
C LYS A 40 -6.95 -12.80 -9.53
N LEU A 41 -5.88 -13.33 -8.92
CA LEU A 41 -5.66 -14.78 -8.86
C LEU A 41 -6.79 -15.47 -8.08
N ASN A 42 -7.19 -14.92 -6.93
CA ASN A 42 -8.29 -15.46 -6.13
C ASN A 42 -9.60 -15.47 -6.94
N THR A 43 -9.93 -14.38 -7.62
CA THR A 43 -11.10 -14.31 -8.50
C THR A 43 -11.06 -15.35 -9.62
N ILE A 44 -9.90 -15.54 -10.27
CA ILE A 44 -9.74 -16.54 -11.33
C ILE A 44 -9.92 -17.96 -10.79
N ILE A 45 -9.37 -18.26 -9.61
CA ILE A 45 -9.50 -19.56 -8.95
C ILE A 45 -10.97 -19.81 -8.59
N SER A 46 -11.64 -18.86 -7.96
CA SER A 46 -13.07 -18.93 -7.63
C SER A 46 -13.94 -19.15 -8.86
N ALA A 47 -13.71 -18.38 -9.93
CA ALA A 47 -14.44 -18.51 -11.18
C ALA A 47 -14.20 -19.87 -11.85
N LYS A 48 -12.97 -20.38 -11.83
CA LYS A 48 -12.63 -21.70 -12.39
C LYS A 48 -13.15 -22.87 -11.56
N LEU A 49 -13.25 -22.70 -10.24
CA LEU A 49 -13.67 -23.75 -9.32
C LEU A 49 -15.20 -23.74 -9.07
N GLY A 50 -15.92 -22.74 -9.57
CA GLY A 50 -17.37 -22.59 -9.37
C GLY A 50 -17.76 -22.19 -7.94
N ILE A 51 -16.77 -21.83 -7.10
CA ILE A 51 -17.01 -21.32 -5.75
C ILE A 51 -17.23 -19.81 -5.89
N ALA A 52 -18.50 -19.39 -5.89
CA ALA A 52 -18.85 -18.00 -5.68
C ALA A 52 -18.33 -17.59 -4.30
N LEU A 53 -17.24 -16.81 -4.25
CA LEU A 53 -16.92 -16.07 -3.04
C LEU A 53 -18.00 -15.01 -2.91
N ASP A 54 -18.85 -15.15 -1.89
CA ASP A 54 -19.68 -14.06 -1.39
C ASP A 54 -18.72 -12.96 -0.94
N VAL A 55 -18.36 -12.09 -1.88
CA VAL A 55 -17.74 -10.81 -1.55
C VAL A 55 -18.86 -10.06 -0.87
N ASP A 56 -18.82 -10.08 0.46
CA ASP A 56 -19.77 -9.39 1.34
C ASP A 56 -19.99 -7.99 0.79
N SER A 57 -21.10 -7.87 0.08
CA SER A 57 -21.60 -6.62 -0.43
C SER A 57 -22.38 -6.07 0.74
N SER A 58 -21.68 -5.34 1.61
CA SER A 58 -22.30 -4.58 2.69
C SER A 58 -23.12 -3.43 2.08
N ASP A 59 -24.20 -3.76 1.35
CA ASP A 59 -25.22 -2.83 0.90
C ASP A 59 -26.12 -2.53 2.09
N ASN A 60 -25.76 -1.50 2.85
CA ASN A 60 -26.58 -0.95 3.92
C ASN A 60 -27.75 -0.16 3.31
N SER A 61 -28.70 -0.84 2.66
CA SER A 61 -29.96 -0.23 2.27
C SER A 61 -30.93 -0.26 3.45
N HIS A 62 -30.86 0.81 4.26
CA HIS A 62 -31.89 1.13 5.23
C HIS A 62 -33.19 1.47 4.48
N LYS A 63 -34.10 0.50 4.38
CA LYS A 63 -35.46 0.71 3.89
C LYS A 63 -36.41 0.69 5.09
N THR A 64 -36.73 1.86 5.63
CA THR A 64 -37.86 2.03 6.56
C THR A 64 -39.17 2.08 5.78
N ALA A 65 -40.15 1.41 6.38
CA ALA A 65 -41.50 1.14 5.89
C ALA A 65 -42.37 2.39 5.77
#